data_AF-B9K3C0-F1
#
_entry.id   AF-B9K3C0-F1
#
_cell.length_a   1.000
_cell.length_b   1.000
_cell.length_c   1.000
_cell.angle_alpha   90.00
_cell.angle_beta   90.00
_cell.angle_gamma   90.00
#
_symmetry.space_group_name_H-M   'P 1'
#
loop_
_entity.id
_entity.type
_entity.pdbx_description
1 polymer ?
#
loop_
_entity_poly.entity_id
_entity_poly.type
_entity_poly.pdbx_seq_one_letter_code
_entity_poly.pdbx_strand_id
1 'polypeptide(L)'
;MTDKNETGDGDGADGHFQRPEAVVGADKPAHDPAAFLAAIIESSEDAIVSKSLQGIITTWNKGAERLFGYSAAEAVDKPVTILIPEDRLDEEPAILARIHAGERVDHFETIRRRKDGTLLDISLTISPIRNGDGQIIGASKIARDISDRKRAAERQDLLLREMHHRVKNLFAITGSIITLAARTAQTPGELASSMKDRLVALSQAHEMTLPSFTGDEAFQERSTTLFELLSSLLSPYGEGEEGRWRLHGEDAPISAERVTSLALLFHEYATNAVKYGSLSSVQGRLDVTLGAREESFEISWLESGGRSSGKPEPTNAGFGTRLEQMIICTLNAEVSRDWQPHGLLIKLSMPRAAFAAPV
;
A
#
# COMPACT_ATOMS: atom_id res chain seq x y z
N MET A 1 65.88 10.56 57.14
CA MET A 1 65.63 11.69 58.06
C MET A 1 64.14 11.65 58.39
N THR A 2 63.69 11.00 59.47
CA THR A 2 63.65 11.48 60.89
C THR A 2 63.10 12.90 60.98
N ASP A 3 62.16 13.28 61.84
CA ASP A 3 61.30 12.65 62.85
C ASP A 3 60.49 13.82 63.46
N LYS A 4 59.27 13.60 63.99
CA LYS A 4 58.62 14.37 65.09
C LYS A 4 58.27 15.88 64.88
N ASN A 5 57.30 16.50 65.56
CA ASN A 5 56.24 16.13 66.53
C ASN A 5 55.25 17.32 66.65
N GLU A 6 53.99 17.03 67.03
CA GLU A 6 53.14 17.69 68.07
C GLU A 6 52.98 19.25 68.10
N THR A 7 51.87 19.90 68.49
CA THR A 7 50.68 19.60 69.33
C THR A 7 49.70 20.81 69.28
N GLY A 8 48.45 20.61 69.74
CA GLY A 8 47.51 21.68 70.17
C GLY A 8 46.15 21.60 69.46
N ASP A 9 45.15 20.85 69.94
CA ASP A 9 44.29 21.01 71.13
C ASP A 9 43.21 22.11 70.98
N GLY A 10 41.94 21.74 71.20
CA GLY A 10 40.77 22.59 70.94
C GLY A 10 39.42 21.86 70.87
N ASP A 11 39.05 21.22 71.99
CA ASP A 11 37.74 21.10 72.65
C ASP A 11 36.43 21.53 71.94
N GLY A 12 35.35 20.76 72.16
CA GLY A 12 33.99 21.19 71.80
C GLY A 12 32.86 20.14 71.71
N ALA A 13 32.42 19.65 72.87
CA ALA A 13 31.02 19.30 73.23
C ALA A 13 30.35 17.99 72.75
N ASP A 14 30.06 17.15 73.76
CA ASP A 14 29.08 16.05 73.79
C ASP A 14 27.63 16.50 73.55
N GLY A 15 26.87 15.69 72.80
CA GLY A 15 25.42 15.79 72.66
C GLY A 15 24.81 14.45 72.25
N HIS A 16 24.04 13.86 73.15
CA HIS A 16 23.27 12.62 72.96
C HIS A 16 22.52 12.54 71.62
N PHE A 17 22.67 11.41 70.91
CA PHE A 17 21.63 10.93 70.00
C PHE A 17 21.42 9.42 70.19
N GLN A 18 20.31 9.08 70.85
CA GLN A 18 19.74 7.74 70.84
C GLN A 18 19.49 7.33 69.39
N ARG A 19 20.07 6.20 68.98
CA ARG A 19 19.76 5.56 67.69
C ARG A 19 18.35 4.94 67.80
N PRO A 20 17.35 5.39 67.02
CA PRO A 20 16.09 4.68 66.95
C PRO A 20 16.28 3.41 66.12
N GLU A 21 15.85 2.28 66.66
CA GLU A 21 15.63 1.04 65.91
C GLU A 21 14.66 1.30 64.76
N ALA A 22 15.19 1.40 63.54
CA ALA A 22 14.36 1.40 62.34
C ALA A 22 14.08 -0.06 61.96
N VAL A 23 12.97 -0.58 62.49
CA VAL A 23 12.25 -1.71 61.92
C VAL A 23 11.83 -1.33 60.50
N VAL A 24 12.60 -1.76 59.51
CA VAL A 24 12.13 -1.82 58.12
C VAL A 24 11.69 -3.26 57.88
N GLY A 25 10.47 -3.55 58.30
CA GLY A 25 9.74 -4.70 57.77
C GLY A 25 9.64 -4.51 56.26
N ALA A 26 10.35 -5.36 55.51
CA ALA A 26 10.13 -5.48 54.08
C ALA A 26 8.72 -6.01 53.88
N ASP A 27 7.78 -5.11 53.62
CA ASP A 27 6.41 -5.41 53.24
C ASP A 27 6.46 -6.06 51.85
N LYS A 28 6.75 -7.36 51.82
CA LYS A 28 6.59 -8.19 50.63
C LYS A 28 5.09 -8.26 50.37
N PRO A 29 4.58 -7.90 49.18
CA PRO A 29 3.17 -8.08 48.91
C PRO A 29 2.83 -9.55 49.11
N ALA A 30 1.91 -9.82 50.05
CA ALA A 30 1.41 -11.13 50.41
C ALA A 30 0.50 -11.66 49.31
N HIS A 31 1.06 -11.90 48.13
CA HIS A 31 0.37 -12.60 47.05
C HIS A 31 0.88 -14.03 47.03
N ASP A 32 -0.04 -14.98 47.17
CA ASP A 32 0.22 -16.39 46.89
C ASP A 32 0.87 -16.49 45.50
N PRO A 33 2.12 -17.00 45.38
CA PRO A 33 2.82 -17.08 44.10
C PRO A 33 2.01 -17.81 43.02
N ALA A 34 1.18 -18.79 43.39
CA ALA A 34 0.31 -19.49 42.46
C ALA A 34 -0.80 -18.58 41.94
N ALA A 35 -1.47 -17.85 42.83
CA ALA A 35 -2.51 -16.88 42.45
C ALA A 35 -1.95 -15.76 41.56
N PHE A 36 -0.72 -15.30 41.83
CA PHE A 36 -0.05 -14.29 41.01
C PHE A 36 0.27 -14.79 39.59
N LEU A 37 0.83 -16.00 39.46
CA LEU A 37 1.09 -16.62 38.15
C LEU A 37 -0.20 -16.87 37.37
N ALA A 38 -1.26 -17.32 38.04
CA ALA A 38 -2.57 -17.49 37.43
C ALA A 38 -3.11 -16.16 36.89
N ALA A 39 -3.01 -15.07 37.66
CA ALA A 39 -3.43 -13.75 37.21
C ALA A 39 -2.67 -13.28 35.95
N ILE A 40 -1.35 -13.52 35.88
CA ILE A 40 -0.54 -13.21 34.70
C ILE A 40 -1.05 -14.00 33.47
N ILE A 41 -1.27 -15.31 33.63
CA ILE A 41 -1.76 -16.17 32.55
C ILE A 41 -3.15 -15.72 32.07
N GLU A 42 -4.05 -15.36 32.99
CA GLU A 42 -5.41 -14.93 32.66
C GLU A 42 -5.47 -13.54 32.02
N SER A 43 -4.55 -12.65 32.37
CA SER A 43 -4.44 -11.32 31.74
C SER A 43 -3.80 -11.34 30.35
N SER A 44 -3.17 -12.46 29.96
CA SER A 44 -2.46 -12.56 28.68
C SER A 44 -3.43 -12.44 27.51
N GLU A 45 -3.03 -11.68 26.48
CA GLU A 45 -3.74 -11.64 25.19
C GLU A 45 -3.54 -12.94 24.41
N ASP A 46 -2.35 -13.54 24.52
CA ASP A 46 -2.03 -14.81 23.88
C ASP A 46 -2.85 -15.95 24.51
N ALA A 47 -3.22 -16.91 23.67
CA ALA A 47 -3.89 -18.12 24.13
C ALA A 47 -2.85 -19.06 24.77
N ILE A 48 -3.01 -19.34 26.05
CA ILE A 48 -2.16 -20.24 26.83
C ILE A 48 -2.98 -21.47 27.18
N VAL A 49 -2.56 -22.62 26.66
CA VAL A 49 -3.27 -23.89 26.75
C VAL A 49 -2.30 -24.96 27.23
N SER A 50 -2.69 -25.80 28.17
CA SER A 50 -1.94 -27.02 28.47
C SER A 50 -2.73 -28.26 28.06
N LYS A 51 -2.01 -29.35 27.78
CA LYS A 51 -2.60 -30.64 27.46
C LYS A 51 -1.76 -31.80 28.02
N SER A 52 -2.41 -32.93 28.24
CA SER A 52 -1.74 -34.19 28.54
C SER A 52 -0.95 -34.73 27.33
N LEU A 53 -0.14 -35.76 27.55
CA LEU A 53 0.58 -36.45 26.47
C LEU A 53 -0.34 -37.21 25.51
N GLN A 54 -1.61 -37.40 25.86
CA GLN A 54 -2.65 -37.95 24.97
C GLN A 54 -3.36 -36.86 24.16
N GLY A 55 -2.92 -35.59 24.27
CA GLY A 55 -3.50 -34.48 23.53
C GLY A 55 -4.80 -33.93 24.14
N ILE A 56 -5.15 -34.31 25.38
CA ILE A 56 -6.35 -33.83 26.07
C ILE A 56 -6.06 -32.51 26.75
N ILE A 57 -6.88 -31.48 26.51
CA ILE A 57 -6.73 -30.14 27.07
C ILE A 57 -6.94 -30.18 28.59
N THR A 58 -5.99 -29.64 29.34
CA THR A 58 -6.00 -29.62 30.81
C THR A 58 -6.20 -28.21 31.39
N THR A 59 -5.76 -27.17 30.68
CA THR A 59 -6.02 -25.78 31.08
C THR A 59 -6.32 -24.89 29.88
N TRP A 60 -7.06 -23.81 30.13
CA TRP A 60 -7.57 -22.91 29.11
C TRP A 60 -7.73 -21.50 29.69
N ASN A 61 -6.86 -20.55 29.31
CA ASN A 61 -6.93 -19.17 29.81
C ASN A 61 -7.96 -18.31 29.04
N LYS A 62 -8.24 -17.11 29.55
CA LYS A 62 -9.11 -16.12 28.85
C LYS A 62 -8.62 -15.74 27.45
N GLY A 63 -7.32 -15.73 27.20
CA GLY A 63 -6.77 -15.55 25.84
C GLY A 63 -7.24 -16.63 24.86
N ALA A 64 -7.24 -17.89 25.29
CA ALA A 64 -7.71 -19.01 24.49
C ALA A 64 -9.23 -18.97 24.24
N GLU A 65 -10.02 -18.52 25.23
CA GLU A 65 -11.46 -18.29 25.04
C GLU A 65 -11.73 -17.26 23.95
N ARG A 66 -11.04 -16.11 23.99
CA ARG A 66 -11.17 -15.06 22.97
C ARG A 66 -10.70 -15.52 21.60
N LEU A 67 -9.55 -16.22 21.54
CA LEU A 67 -8.96 -16.61 20.27
C LEU A 67 -9.77 -17.70 19.56
N PHE A 68 -10.22 -18.73 20.27
CA PHE A 68 -10.86 -19.90 19.67
C PHE A 68 -12.39 -19.96 19.82
N GLY A 69 -12.98 -19.13 20.69
CA GLY A 69 -14.43 -19.04 20.88
C GLY A 69 -15.04 -20.14 21.75
N TYR A 70 -14.22 -21.03 22.32
CA TYR A 70 -14.66 -22.02 23.31
C TYR A 70 -14.46 -21.48 24.71
N SER A 71 -15.45 -21.64 25.59
CA SER A 71 -15.24 -21.41 27.02
C SER A 71 -14.33 -22.49 27.62
N ALA A 72 -13.67 -22.21 28.74
CA ALA A 72 -12.86 -23.22 29.43
C ALA A 72 -13.66 -24.49 29.77
N ALA A 73 -14.92 -24.34 30.16
CA ALA A 73 -15.81 -25.47 30.48
C ALA A 73 -16.14 -26.35 29.26
N GLU A 74 -16.08 -25.80 28.05
CA GLU A 74 -16.29 -26.54 26.81
C GLU A 74 -15.01 -27.17 26.27
N ALA A 75 -13.86 -26.53 26.53
CA ALA A 75 -12.56 -26.91 25.96
C ALA A 75 -11.76 -27.89 26.83
N VAL A 76 -11.80 -27.74 28.15
CA VAL A 76 -11.11 -28.67 29.07
C VAL A 76 -11.69 -30.08 28.94
N ASP A 77 -10.84 -31.09 29.08
CA ASP A 77 -11.14 -32.51 28.86
C ASP A 77 -11.51 -32.90 27.42
N LYS A 78 -11.41 -31.97 26.46
CA LYS A 78 -11.54 -32.27 25.03
C LYS A 78 -10.19 -32.52 24.38
N PRO A 79 -10.13 -33.30 23.29
CA PRO A 79 -8.91 -33.42 22.51
C PRO A 79 -8.58 -32.09 21.83
N VAL A 80 -7.31 -31.71 21.81
CA VAL A 80 -6.86 -30.46 21.16
C VAL A 80 -7.13 -30.43 19.65
N THR A 81 -7.40 -31.60 19.05
CA THR A 81 -7.78 -31.77 17.64
C THR A 81 -9.07 -31.04 17.26
N ILE A 82 -9.92 -30.65 18.22
CA ILE A 82 -11.09 -29.79 17.92
C ILE A 82 -10.69 -28.46 17.27
N LEU A 83 -9.48 -27.96 17.58
CA LEU A 83 -8.91 -26.72 17.05
C LEU A 83 -8.20 -26.91 15.71
N ILE A 84 -8.09 -28.15 15.21
CA ILE A 84 -7.26 -28.50 14.07
C ILE A 84 -8.17 -28.78 12.85
N PRO A 85 -7.94 -28.10 11.70
CA PRO A 85 -8.60 -28.44 10.45
C PRO A 85 -8.36 -29.90 10.03
N GLU A 86 -9.31 -30.50 9.30
CA GLU A 86 -9.26 -31.93 8.95
C GLU A 86 -8.03 -32.30 8.10
N ASP A 87 -7.59 -31.38 7.24
CA ASP A 87 -6.42 -31.50 6.36
C ASP A 87 -5.07 -31.36 7.10
N ARG A 88 -5.09 -31.12 8.42
CA ARG A 88 -3.91 -30.83 9.25
C ARG A 88 -3.82 -31.65 10.53
N LEU A 89 -4.64 -32.69 10.67
CA LEU A 89 -4.70 -33.52 11.88
C LEU A 89 -3.39 -34.25 12.20
N ASP A 90 -2.56 -34.48 11.18
CA ASP A 90 -1.23 -35.09 11.26
C ASP A 90 -0.18 -34.21 11.96
N GLU A 91 -0.40 -32.90 12.05
CA GLU A 91 0.47 -31.99 12.80
C GLU A 91 0.58 -32.37 14.29
N GLU A 92 -0.52 -32.83 14.88
CA GLU A 92 -0.60 -33.10 16.32
C GLU A 92 0.24 -34.31 16.76
N PRO A 93 0.15 -35.49 16.11
CA PRO A 93 1.08 -36.59 16.36
C PRO A 93 2.55 -36.20 16.22
N ALA A 94 2.90 -35.42 15.19
CA ALA A 94 4.27 -34.97 14.96
C ALA A 94 4.78 -34.05 16.08
N ILE A 95 3.93 -33.12 16.54
CA ILE A 95 4.23 -32.25 17.68
C ILE A 95 4.41 -33.08 18.95
N LEU A 96 3.49 -34.01 19.24
CA LEU A 96 3.56 -34.84 20.45
C LEU A 96 4.83 -35.70 20.48
N ALA A 97 5.28 -36.23 19.35
CA ALA A 97 6.53 -36.99 19.28
C ALA A 97 7.74 -36.15 19.70
N ARG A 98 7.82 -34.89 19.24
CA ARG A 98 8.88 -33.96 19.64
C ARG A 98 8.81 -33.59 21.12
N ILE A 99 7.60 -33.36 21.65
CA ILE A 99 7.42 -33.10 23.08
C ILE A 99 7.83 -34.32 23.92
N HIS A 100 7.52 -35.55 23.49
CA HIS A 100 7.98 -36.76 24.18
C HIS A 100 9.50 -36.88 24.21
N ALA A 101 10.20 -36.41 23.16
CA ALA A 101 11.65 -36.32 23.13
C ALA A 101 12.22 -35.18 24.00
N GLY A 102 11.35 -34.37 24.63
CA GLY A 102 11.75 -33.22 25.45
C GLY A 102 12.12 -31.99 24.64
N GLU A 103 11.85 -31.98 23.34
CA GLU A 103 12.11 -30.85 22.47
C GLU A 103 11.03 -29.77 22.62
N ARG A 104 11.44 -28.53 22.39
CA ARG A 104 10.53 -27.40 22.21
C ARG A 104 10.22 -27.22 20.72
N VAL A 105 8.98 -26.86 20.42
CA VAL A 105 8.58 -26.40 19.08
C VAL A 105 8.46 -24.89 19.13
N ASP A 106 9.39 -24.18 18.50
CA ASP A 106 9.37 -22.72 18.41
C ASP A 106 8.80 -22.25 17.06
N HIS A 107 8.04 -21.15 17.08
CA HIS A 107 7.55 -20.43 15.89
C HIS A 107 6.92 -21.30 14.80
N PHE A 108 6.08 -22.26 15.19
CA PHE A 108 5.34 -23.07 14.22
C PHE A 108 4.09 -22.33 13.76
N GLU A 109 4.14 -21.76 12.56
CA GLU A 109 2.99 -21.13 11.92
C GLU A 109 2.07 -22.19 11.29
N THR A 110 0.78 -22.15 11.63
CA THR A 110 -0.23 -23.08 11.13
C THR A 110 -1.62 -22.44 11.14
N ILE A 111 -2.61 -23.16 10.63
CA ILE A 111 -4.02 -22.79 10.65
C ILE A 111 -4.75 -23.58 11.75
N ARG A 112 -5.55 -22.88 12.56
CA ARG A 112 -6.49 -23.50 13.49
C ARG A 112 -7.91 -23.08 13.19
N ARG A 113 -8.86 -23.81 13.75
CA ARG A 113 -10.29 -23.62 13.57
C ARG A 113 -10.93 -23.17 14.88
N ARG A 114 -11.70 -22.08 14.82
CA ARG A 114 -12.55 -21.61 15.94
C ARG A 114 -13.80 -22.49 16.08
N LYS A 115 -14.55 -22.30 17.18
CA LYS A 115 -15.84 -22.94 17.43
C LYS A 115 -16.87 -22.73 16.32
N ASP A 116 -16.89 -21.55 15.71
CA ASP A 116 -17.78 -21.19 14.61
C ASP A 116 -17.34 -21.74 13.23
N GLY A 117 -16.21 -22.45 13.19
CA GLY A 117 -15.63 -22.99 11.96
C GLY A 117 -14.68 -22.06 11.22
N THR A 118 -14.56 -20.79 11.62
CA THR A 118 -13.60 -19.85 10.99
C THR A 118 -12.16 -20.31 11.18
N LEU A 119 -11.35 -20.10 10.16
CA LEU A 119 -9.93 -20.45 10.15
C LEU A 119 -9.09 -19.27 10.62
N LEU A 120 -8.02 -19.56 11.34
CA LEU A 120 -7.07 -18.59 11.87
C LEU A 120 -5.65 -18.99 11.58
N ASP A 121 -4.88 -18.05 11.03
CA ASP A 121 -3.44 -18.16 11.02
C ASP A 121 -2.89 -17.84 12.41
N ILE A 122 -2.18 -18.81 13.00
CA ILE A 122 -1.55 -18.64 14.31
C ILE A 122 -0.09 -19.03 14.28
N SER A 123 0.69 -18.40 15.14
CA SER A 123 2.05 -18.85 15.48
C SER A 123 2.03 -19.57 16.82
N LEU A 124 2.66 -20.74 16.87
CA LEU A 124 2.68 -21.64 18.02
C LEU A 124 4.07 -21.76 18.61
N THR A 125 4.12 -21.69 19.94
CA THR A 125 5.25 -22.14 20.74
C THR A 125 4.77 -23.24 21.68
N ILE A 126 5.42 -24.40 21.65
CA ILE A 126 5.00 -25.59 22.39
C ILE A 126 6.18 -26.11 23.20
N SER A 127 5.99 -26.22 24.51
CA SER A 127 7.03 -26.62 25.46
C SER A 127 6.59 -27.83 26.28
N PRO A 128 7.50 -28.77 26.61
CA PRO A 128 7.19 -29.87 27.53
C PRO A 128 6.96 -29.32 28.94
N ILE A 129 5.93 -29.84 29.62
CA ILE A 129 5.69 -29.62 31.05
C ILE A 129 6.30 -30.78 31.81
N ARG A 130 7.11 -30.48 32.83
CA ARG A 130 7.78 -31.48 33.66
C ARG A 130 7.23 -31.47 35.09
N ASN A 131 7.15 -32.63 35.72
CA ASN A 131 6.88 -32.75 37.16
C ASN A 131 8.13 -32.48 38.01
N GLY A 132 8.00 -32.57 39.34
CA GLY A 132 9.11 -32.36 40.28
C GLY A 132 10.29 -33.34 40.11
N ASP A 133 10.04 -34.51 39.52
CA ASP A 133 11.06 -35.52 39.21
C ASP A 133 11.69 -35.33 37.82
N GLY A 134 11.33 -34.25 37.11
CA GLY A 134 11.84 -33.94 35.77
C GLY A 134 11.20 -34.72 34.62
N GLN A 135 10.23 -35.59 34.90
CA GLN A 135 9.49 -36.37 33.90
C GLN A 135 8.52 -35.47 33.15
N ILE A 136 8.41 -35.67 31.83
CA ILE A 136 7.46 -34.94 31.00
C ILE A 136 6.06 -35.49 31.24
N ILE A 137 5.14 -34.63 31.65
CA ILE A 137 3.75 -35.00 31.99
C ILE A 137 2.72 -34.39 31.04
N GLY A 138 3.14 -33.50 30.14
CA GLY A 138 2.26 -32.84 29.19
C GLY A 138 2.99 -31.79 28.36
N ALA A 139 2.21 -30.91 27.72
CA ALA A 139 2.72 -29.80 26.93
C ALA A 139 2.00 -28.50 27.30
N SER A 140 2.72 -27.39 27.34
CA SER A 140 2.16 -26.05 27.31
C SER A 140 2.28 -25.48 25.91
N LYS A 141 1.26 -24.73 25.49
CA LYS A 141 1.13 -24.12 24.19
C LYS A 141 0.80 -22.66 24.36
N ILE A 142 1.56 -21.82 23.67
CA ILE A 142 1.25 -20.40 23.49
C ILE A 142 0.88 -20.23 22.02
N ALA A 143 -0.31 -19.70 21.78
CA ALA A 143 -0.84 -19.45 20.45
C ALA A 143 -1.14 -17.96 20.28
N ARG A 144 -0.54 -17.37 19.25
CA ARG A 144 -0.73 -15.97 18.88
C ARG A 144 -1.40 -15.87 17.52
N ASP A 145 -2.44 -15.05 17.42
CA ASP A 145 -3.06 -14.71 16.15
C ASP A 145 -2.07 -13.91 15.29
N ILE A 146 -1.84 -14.37 14.06
CA ILE A 146 -0.99 -13.68 13.08
C ILE A 146 -1.77 -13.32 11.80
N SER A 147 -3.10 -13.45 11.83
CA SER A 147 -3.96 -13.19 10.68
C SER A 147 -3.80 -11.76 10.17
N ASP A 148 -3.78 -10.77 11.06
CA ASP A 148 -3.60 -9.36 10.68
C ASP A 148 -2.24 -9.08 10.07
N ARG A 149 -1.18 -9.66 10.65
CA ARG A 149 0.18 -9.55 10.14
C ARG A 149 0.29 -10.16 8.74
N LYS A 150 -0.30 -11.34 8.51
CA LYS A 150 -0.31 -12.00 7.20
C LYS A 150 -1.10 -11.20 6.17
N ARG A 151 -2.31 -10.74 6.51
CA ARG A 151 -3.11 -9.87 5.64
C ARG A 151 -2.40 -8.57 5.27
N ALA A 152 -1.70 -7.95 6.24
CA ALA A 152 -0.91 -6.75 5.98
C ALA A 152 0.27 -7.04 5.04
N ALA A 153 0.98 -8.16 5.24
CA ALA A 153 2.08 -8.57 4.37
C ALA A 153 1.61 -8.90 2.93
N GLU A 154 0.48 -9.61 2.79
CA GLU A 154 -0.14 -9.89 1.49
C GLU A 154 -0.57 -8.61 0.78
N ARG A 155 -1.19 -7.67 1.51
CA ARG A 155 -1.54 -6.36 0.97
C ARG A 155 -0.29 -5.62 0.48
N GLN A 156 0.79 -5.62 1.25
CA GLN A 156 2.05 -4.98 0.87
C GLN A 156 2.66 -5.63 -0.40
N ASP A 157 2.62 -6.96 -0.52
CA ASP A 157 3.14 -7.66 -1.70
C ASP A 157 2.33 -7.34 -2.96
N LEU A 158 1.00 -7.29 -2.85
CA LEU A 158 0.12 -6.89 -3.95
C LEU A 158 0.45 -5.48 -4.45
N LEU A 159 0.65 -4.54 -3.53
CA LEU A 159 1.01 -3.16 -3.84
C LEU A 159 2.37 -3.05 -4.51
N LEU A 160 3.36 -3.80 -4.03
CA LEU A 160 4.68 -3.84 -4.65
C LEU A 160 4.60 -4.39 -6.07
N ARG A 161 3.87 -5.49 -6.29
CA ARG A 161 3.67 -6.05 -7.65
C ARG A 161 3.04 -5.03 -8.58
N GLU A 162 2.01 -4.34 -8.11
CA GLU A 162 1.36 -3.29 -8.90
C GLU A 162 2.32 -2.14 -9.24
N MET A 163 3.08 -1.63 -8.25
CA MET A 163 4.10 -0.62 -8.48
C MET A 163 5.16 -1.08 -9.48
N HIS A 164 5.63 -2.32 -9.36
CA HIS A 164 6.57 -2.91 -10.32
C HIS A 164 6.00 -2.94 -11.74
N HIS A 165 4.73 -3.34 -11.91
CA HIS A 165 4.05 -3.32 -13.20
C HIS A 165 3.97 -1.90 -13.76
N ARG A 166 3.58 -0.91 -12.95
CA ARG A 166 3.47 0.50 -13.37
C ARG A 166 4.83 1.07 -13.80
N VAL A 167 5.88 0.83 -13.02
CA VAL A 167 7.25 1.28 -13.34
C VAL A 167 7.76 0.62 -14.63
N LYS A 168 7.50 -0.68 -14.82
CA LYS A 168 7.86 -1.37 -16.07
C LYS A 168 7.14 -0.75 -17.28
N ASN A 169 5.86 -0.44 -17.16
CA ASN A 169 5.09 0.22 -18.21
C ASN A 169 5.66 1.62 -18.52
N LEU A 170 5.99 2.40 -17.49
CA LEU A 170 6.63 3.72 -17.62
C LEU A 170 7.93 3.65 -18.44
N PHE A 171 8.80 2.68 -18.14
CA PHE A 171 10.04 2.50 -18.88
C PHE A 171 9.82 2.05 -20.33
N ALA A 172 8.84 1.17 -20.58
CA ALA A 172 8.50 0.74 -21.93
C ALA A 172 8.00 1.91 -22.81
N ILE A 173 7.15 2.77 -22.23
CA ILE A 173 6.67 4.00 -22.87
C ILE A 173 7.83 4.96 -23.11
N THR A 174 8.68 5.19 -22.11
CA THR A 174 9.85 6.07 -22.23
C THR A 174 10.81 5.61 -23.34
N GLY A 175 11.14 4.31 -23.40
CA GLY A 175 11.97 3.75 -24.46
C GLY A 175 11.34 3.91 -25.87
N SER A 176 10.02 3.79 -25.95
CA SER A 176 9.27 4.00 -27.19
C SER A 176 9.30 5.46 -27.63
N ILE A 177 9.13 6.40 -26.68
CA ILE A 177 9.26 7.85 -26.93
C ILE A 177 10.66 8.15 -27.48
N ILE A 178 11.70 7.59 -26.87
CA ILE A 178 13.09 7.81 -27.31
C ILE A 178 13.32 7.32 -28.74
N THR A 179 12.95 6.06 -29.00
CA THR A 179 13.14 5.42 -30.31
C THR A 179 12.41 6.18 -31.41
N LEU A 180 11.20 6.66 -31.11
CA LEU A 180 10.38 7.34 -32.10
C LEU A 180 10.82 8.80 -32.31
N ALA A 181 11.19 9.52 -31.25
CA ALA A 181 11.64 10.91 -31.35
C ALA A 181 12.97 11.01 -32.11
N ALA A 182 13.87 10.05 -31.92
CA ALA A 182 15.14 9.96 -32.64
C ALA A 182 14.96 9.78 -34.15
N ARG A 183 13.84 9.19 -34.61
CA ARG A 183 13.55 8.99 -36.04
C ARG A 183 13.05 10.25 -36.75
N THR A 184 12.54 11.23 -36.00
CA THR A 184 11.87 12.42 -36.56
C THR A 184 12.61 13.73 -36.30
N ALA A 185 13.45 13.78 -35.27
CA ALA A 185 14.21 14.99 -34.94
C ALA A 185 15.25 15.28 -36.02
N GLN A 186 15.36 16.56 -36.43
CA GLN A 186 16.34 16.98 -37.43
C GLN A 186 17.65 17.41 -36.76
N THR A 187 17.59 17.83 -35.48
CA THR A 187 18.77 18.22 -34.70
C THR A 187 18.81 17.56 -33.32
N PRO A 188 20.01 17.40 -32.72
CA PRO A 188 20.14 16.92 -31.35
C PRO A 188 19.42 17.81 -30.32
N GLY A 189 19.37 19.12 -30.54
CA GLY A 189 18.68 20.07 -29.66
C GLY A 189 17.16 19.88 -29.67
N GLU A 190 16.57 19.68 -30.85
CA GLU A 190 15.14 19.34 -30.99
C GLU A 190 14.80 18.03 -30.31
N LEU A 191 15.65 17.00 -30.49
CA LEU A 191 15.48 15.71 -29.81
C LEU A 191 15.48 15.89 -28.29
N ALA A 192 16.50 16.57 -27.75
CA ALA A 192 16.64 16.78 -26.31
C ALA A 192 15.47 17.57 -25.71
N SER A 193 15.04 18.67 -26.35
CA SER A 193 13.89 19.46 -25.88
C SER A 193 12.61 18.64 -25.93
N SER A 194 12.34 17.97 -27.05
CA SER A 194 11.11 17.22 -27.24
C SER A 194 10.99 16.01 -26.30
N MET A 195 12.12 15.44 -25.87
CA MET A 195 12.17 14.35 -24.89
C MET A 195 11.97 14.87 -23.48
N LYS A 196 12.62 15.99 -23.14
CA LYS A 196 12.46 16.64 -21.84
C LYS A 196 10.99 16.99 -21.59
N ASP A 197 10.33 17.63 -22.55
CA ASP A 197 8.93 18.07 -22.40
C ASP A 197 8.00 16.87 -22.14
N ARG A 198 8.19 15.76 -22.85
CA ARG A 198 7.40 14.53 -22.68
C ARG A 198 7.70 13.79 -21.38
N LEU A 199 8.95 13.77 -20.94
CA LEU A 199 9.31 13.19 -19.64
C LEU A 199 8.70 13.99 -18.49
N VAL A 200 8.64 15.32 -18.60
CA VAL A 200 7.95 16.17 -17.61
C VAL A 200 6.46 15.85 -17.58
N ALA A 201 5.79 15.80 -18.74
CA ALA A 201 4.38 15.44 -18.81
C ALA A 201 4.09 14.04 -18.24
N LEU A 202 4.97 13.08 -18.53
CA LEU A 202 4.90 11.73 -18.00
C LEU A 202 5.08 11.69 -16.47
N SER A 203 6.03 12.48 -15.95
CA SER A 203 6.26 12.60 -14.50
C SER A 203 5.05 13.18 -13.78
N GLN A 204 4.45 14.24 -14.33
CA GLN A 204 3.24 14.85 -13.78
C GLN A 204 2.07 13.87 -13.78
N ALA A 205 1.85 13.18 -14.90
CA ALA A 205 0.83 12.15 -14.99
C ALA A 205 1.05 11.01 -13.99
N HIS A 206 2.31 10.61 -13.77
CA HIS A 206 2.64 9.57 -12.80
C HIS A 206 2.37 10.04 -11.36
N GLU A 207 2.70 11.28 -11.01
CA GLU A 207 2.41 11.86 -9.70
C GLU A 207 0.91 11.86 -9.38
N MET A 208 0.06 12.09 -10.38
CA MET A 208 -1.40 12.01 -10.24
C MET A 208 -1.91 10.57 -9.95
N THR A 209 -1.11 9.55 -10.24
CA THR A 209 -1.44 8.13 -9.97
C THR A 209 -0.86 7.60 -8.67
N LEU A 210 0.00 8.38 -7.99
CA LEU A 210 0.61 7.96 -6.73
C LEU A 210 -0.42 8.08 -5.59
N PRO A 211 -0.59 7.04 -4.76
CA PRO A 211 -1.42 7.14 -3.57
C PRO A 211 -0.81 8.19 -2.62
N SER A 212 -1.66 9.04 -2.02
CA SER A 212 -1.21 9.94 -0.96
C SER A 212 -0.94 9.17 0.32
N PHE A 213 0.29 9.26 0.82
CA PHE A 213 0.72 8.65 2.09
C PHE A 213 0.31 9.50 3.31
N THR A 214 -0.91 10.03 3.32
CA THR A 214 -1.42 10.84 4.44
C THR A 214 -2.39 10.03 5.29
N GLY A 215 -1.88 9.42 6.35
CA GLY A 215 -2.69 8.86 7.44
C GLY A 215 -3.19 7.42 7.21
N ASP A 216 -3.64 6.82 8.31
CA ASP A 216 -4.08 5.43 8.52
C ASP A 216 -5.30 4.99 7.67
N GLU A 217 -5.69 5.78 6.67
CA GLU A 217 -6.84 5.49 5.85
C GLU A 217 -6.47 4.51 4.73
N ALA A 218 -7.30 3.48 4.61
CA ALA A 218 -7.17 2.41 3.64
C ALA A 218 -6.79 2.96 2.27
N PHE A 219 -5.82 2.31 1.63
CA PHE A 219 -5.45 2.45 0.21
C PHE A 219 -6.68 2.70 -0.67
N GLN A 220 -7.06 3.96 -0.81
CA GLN A 220 -7.99 4.38 -1.84
C GLN A 220 -7.09 4.73 -3.02
N GLU A 221 -7.22 3.98 -4.11
CA GLU A 221 -6.71 4.44 -5.39
C GLU A 221 -7.25 5.86 -5.58
N ARG A 222 -6.36 6.85 -5.64
CA ARG A 222 -6.78 8.18 -6.10
C ARG A 222 -7.26 7.99 -7.53
N SER A 223 -8.57 8.08 -7.74
CA SER A 223 -9.13 8.29 -9.06
C SER A 223 -8.86 9.73 -9.43
N THR A 224 -7.96 9.98 -10.38
CA THR A 224 -7.90 11.29 -11.03
C THR A 224 -9.02 11.38 -12.05
N THR A 225 -9.44 12.59 -12.40
CA THR A 225 -10.46 12.81 -13.43
C THR A 225 -9.86 13.35 -14.74
N LEU A 226 -10.62 13.29 -15.83
CA LEU A 226 -10.24 13.92 -17.08
C LEU A 226 -10.08 15.42 -16.95
N PHE A 227 -10.92 16.10 -16.17
CA PHE A 227 -10.76 17.53 -15.93
C PHE A 227 -9.47 17.85 -15.18
N GLU A 228 -9.12 17.08 -14.15
CA GLU A 228 -7.86 17.27 -13.42
C GLU A 228 -6.64 17.07 -14.35
N LEU A 229 -6.64 15.97 -15.11
CA LEU A 229 -5.57 15.65 -16.05
C LEU A 229 -5.40 16.75 -17.11
N LEU A 230 -6.49 17.13 -17.78
CA LEU A 230 -6.47 18.15 -18.83
C LEU A 230 -6.09 19.52 -18.26
N SER A 231 -6.60 19.89 -17.09
CA SER A 231 -6.25 21.16 -16.43
C SER A 231 -4.76 21.23 -16.10
N SER A 232 -4.19 20.14 -15.56
CA SER A 232 -2.75 20.06 -15.27
C SER A 232 -1.92 20.24 -16.55
N LEU A 233 -2.27 19.51 -17.62
CA LEU A 233 -1.54 19.55 -18.89
C LEU A 233 -1.69 20.88 -19.64
N LEU A 234 -2.85 21.52 -19.55
CA LEU A 234 -3.15 22.77 -20.26
C LEU A 234 -2.77 24.02 -19.46
N SER A 235 -2.53 23.89 -18.14
CA SER A 235 -2.15 25.00 -17.26
C SER A 235 -1.00 25.87 -17.80
N PRO A 236 0.07 25.33 -18.42
CA PRO A 236 1.17 26.15 -18.92
C PRO A 236 0.77 27.04 -20.11
N TYR A 237 -0.38 26.81 -20.73
CA TYR A 237 -0.84 27.51 -21.93
C TYR A 237 -1.95 28.55 -21.66
N GLY A 238 -2.37 28.70 -20.40
CA GLY A 238 -3.55 29.46 -19.98
C GLY A 238 -3.39 30.96 -19.71
N GLU A 239 -2.21 31.57 -19.92
CA GLU A 239 -1.99 32.98 -19.55
C GLU A 239 -2.86 33.98 -20.36
N GLY A 240 -3.62 34.83 -19.65
CA GLY A 240 -4.51 35.90 -20.17
C GLY A 240 -5.78 36.12 -19.32
N GLU A 241 -6.44 37.29 -19.39
CA GLU A 241 -7.60 37.67 -18.55
C GLU A 241 -8.87 36.78 -18.73
N GLU A 242 -9.04 36.08 -19.86
CA GLU A 242 -10.20 35.21 -20.14
C GLU A 242 -9.87 33.70 -20.24
N GLY A 243 -8.60 33.30 -20.07
CA GLY A 243 -8.11 31.94 -20.30
C GLY A 243 -8.14 31.52 -21.79
N ARG A 244 -7.06 30.91 -22.29
CA ARG A 244 -6.98 30.45 -23.70
C ARG A 244 -7.59 29.07 -23.95
N TRP A 245 -8.03 28.39 -22.90
CA TRP A 245 -8.70 27.10 -23.00
C TRP A 245 -9.85 26.97 -22.01
N ARG A 246 -10.82 26.11 -22.33
CA ARG A 246 -11.98 25.80 -21.48
C ARG A 246 -12.31 24.32 -21.54
N LEU A 247 -12.79 23.80 -20.40
CA LEU A 247 -13.30 22.44 -20.28
C LEU A 247 -14.81 22.51 -20.03
N HIS A 248 -15.57 21.67 -20.73
CA HIS A 248 -17.03 21.62 -20.65
C HIS A 248 -17.50 20.18 -20.53
N GLY A 249 -18.70 20.00 -19.96
CA GLY A 249 -19.43 18.73 -20.00
C GLY A 249 -19.25 17.84 -18.77
N GLU A 250 -19.38 16.52 -18.97
CA GLU A 250 -19.38 15.52 -17.89
C GLU A 250 -17.95 15.03 -17.60
N ASP A 251 -17.45 15.31 -16.40
CA ASP A 251 -16.16 14.81 -15.96
C ASP A 251 -16.21 13.30 -15.66
N ALA A 252 -15.12 12.59 -15.92
CA ALA A 252 -15.06 11.15 -15.74
C ALA A 252 -13.80 10.71 -14.98
N PRO A 253 -13.92 9.75 -14.05
CA PRO A 253 -12.77 9.16 -13.38
C PRO A 253 -11.94 8.33 -14.37
N ILE A 254 -10.63 8.35 -14.20
CA ILE A 254 -9.66 7.61 -15.01
C ILE A 254 -8.94 6.61 -14.11
N SER A 255 -8.86 5.35 -14.54
CA SER A 255 -8.01 4.37 -13.86
C SER A 255 -6.53 4.75 -13.98
N ALA A 256 -5.74 4.47 -12.93
CA ALA A 256 -4.31 4.80 -12.89
C ALA A 256 -3.51 4.24 -14.08
N GLU A 257 -3.91 3.09 -14.63
CA GLU A 257 -3.29 2.48 -15.82
C GLU A 257 -3.43 3.36 -17.08
N ARG A 258 -4.52 4.12 -17.20
CA ARG A 258 -4.87 4.88 -18.40
C ARG A 258 -4.38 6.33 -18.36
N VAL A 259 -4.17 6.88 -17.15
CA VAL A 259 -3.73 8.27 -16.93
C VAL A 259 -2.50 8.60 -17.76
N THR A 260 -1.48 7.74 -17.74
CA THR A 260 -0.24 7.94 -18.48
C THR A 260 -0.46 8.03 -20.00
N SER A 261 -1.25 7.11 -20.57
CA SER A 261 -1.49 7.10 -22.02
C SER A 261 -2.32 8.30 -22.45
N LEU A 262 -3.36 8.65 -21.70
CA LEU A 262 -4.16 9.85 -21.96
C LEU A 262 -3.32 11.12 -21.80
N ALA A 263 -2.43 11.18 -20.80
CA ALA A 263 -1.56 12.32 -20.59
C ALA A 263 -0.65 12.57 -21.79
N LEU A 264 -0.05 11.52 -22.34
CA LEU A 264 0.79 11.63 -23.53
C LEU A 264 -0.02 12.05 -24.76
N LEU A 265 -1.22 11.48 -24.95
CA LEU A 265 -2.08 11.83 -26.07
C LEU A 265 -2.47 13.32 -26.05
N PHE A 266 -2.96 13.80 -24.91
CA PHE A 266 -3.38 15.20 -24.78
C PHE A 266 -2.21 16.17 -24.72
N HIS A 267 -1.04 15.74 -24.23
CA HIS A 267 0.18 16.52 -24.35
C HIS A 267 0.59 16.71 -25.82
N GLU A 268 0.50 15.66 -26.65
CA GLU A 268 0.74 15.82 -28.10
C GLU A 268 -0.27 16.77 -28.74
N TYR A 269 -1.55 16.70 -28.39
CA TYR A 269 -2.56 17.62 -28.93
C TYR A 269 -2.29 19.06 -28.49
N ALA A 270 -1.98 19.30 -27.22
CA ALA A 270 -1.67 20.62 -26.70
C ALA A 270 -0.42 21.22 -27.36
N THR A 271 0.65 20.44 -27.50
CA THR A 271 1.87 20.91 -28.17
C THR A 271 1.64 21.20 -29.65
N ASN A 272 0.79 20.43 -30.34
CA ASN A 272 0.40 20.72 -31.73
C ASN A 272 -0.44 22.00 -31.84
N ALA A 273 -1.38 22.22 -30.91
CA ALA A 273 -2.16 23.46 -30.85
C ALA A 273 -1.25 24.70 -30.71
N VAL A 274 -0.19 24.60 -29.89
CA VAL A 274 0.78 25.68 -29.67
C VAL A 274 1.70 25.89 -30.88
N LYS A 275 2.18 24.81 -31.52
CA LYS A 275 3.14 24.90 -32.62
C LYS A 275 2.50 25.25 -33.96
N TYR A 276 1.34 24.67 -34.24
CA TYR A 276 0.73 24.67 -35.57
C TYR A 276 -0.74 25.11 -35.57
N GLY A 277 -1.40 25.05 -34.41
CA GLY A 277 -2.84 25.24 -34.30
C GLY A 277 -3.26 26.59 -33.71
N SER A 278 -4.39 26.60 -33.01
CA SER A 278 -5.02 27.79 -32.43
C SER A 278 -4.11 28.55 -31.45
N LEU A 279 -3.49 27.84 -30.51
CA LEU A 279 -2.70 28.45 -29.42
C LEU A 279 -1.37 29.08 -29.87
N SER A 280 -0.99 28.91 -31.15
CA SER A 280 0.09 29.68 -31.79
C SER A 280 -0.26 31.15 -32.01
N SER A 281 -1.56 31.49 -32.01
CA SER A 281 -2.10 32.83 -32.20
C SER A 281 -2.55 33.43 -30.86
N VAL A 282 -2.44 34.75 -30.72
CA VAL A 282 -2.91 35.49 -29.53
C VAL A 282 -4.44 35.44 -29.39
N GLN A 283 -5.17 35.29 -30.51
CA GLN A 283 -6.64 35.19 -30.53
C GLN A 283 -7.15 33.74 -30.51
N GLY A 284 -6.24 32.76 -30.53
CA GLY A 284 -6.61 31.36 -30.56
C GLY A 284 -7.22 30.88 -29.25
N ARG A 285 -8.19 29.98 -29.36
CA ARG A 285 -8.89 29.36 -28.24
C ARG A 285 -8.98 27.85 -28.42
N LEU A 286 -8.96 27.14 -27.31
CA LEU A 286 -9.16 25.71 -27.22
C LEU A 286 -10.37 25.38 -26.33
N ASP A 287 -11.39 24.76 -26.89
CA ASP A 287 -12.53 24.26 -26.11
C ASP A 287 -12.52 22.73 -26.13
N VAL A 288 -12.46 22.12 -24.94
CA VAL A 288 -12.55 20.66 -24.79
C VAL A 288 -13.91 20.34 -24.16
N THR A 289 -14.71 19.54 -24.86
CA THR A 289 -16.02 19.09 -24.36
C THR A 289 -16.00 17.59 -24.12
N LEU A 290 -16.37 17.19 -22.91
CA LEU A 290 -16.51 15.80 -22.50
C LEU A 290 -17.99 15.42 -22.43
N GLY A 291 -18.35 14.24 -22.91
CA GLY A 291 -19.74 13.79 -22.84
C GLY A 291 -19.87 12.28 -22.79
N ALA A 292 -20.64 11.77 -21.84
CA ALA A 292 -21.00 10.37 -21.83
C ALA A 292 -22.20 10.10 -22.76
N ARG A 293 -22.14 8.97 -23.47
CA ARG A 293 -23.26 8.31 -24.16
C ARG A 293 -23.64 7.05 -23.38
N GLU A 294 -24.58 6.26 -23.89
CA GLU A 294 -24.96 4.99 -23.24
C GLU A 294 -23.78 4.00 -23.23
N GLU A 295 -23.09 3.81 -24.36
CA GLU A 295 -22.01 2.81 -24.50
C GLU A 295 -20.60 3.40 -24.64
N SER A 296 -20.51 4.68 -25.01
CA SER A 296 -19.24 5.37 -25.26
C SER A 296 -19.10 6.64 -24.45
N PHE A 297 -17.89 7.17 -24.41
CA PHE A 297 -17.57 8.48 -23.88
C PHE A 297 -16.79 9.25 -24.94
N GLU A 298 -17.26 10.46 -25.22
CA GLU A 298 -16.82 11.30 -26.32
C GLU A 298 -16.02 12.48 -25.77
N ILE A 299 -14.89 12.76 -26.41
CA ILE A 299 -14.03 13.90 -26.14
C ILE A 299 -13.90 14.69 -27.43
N SER A 300 -14.38 15.93 -27.41
CA SER A 300 -14.28 16.87 -28.52
C SER A 300 -13.25 17.94 -28.19
N TRP A 301 -12.15 17.98 -28.94
CA TRP A 301 -11.10 18.98 -28.85
C TRP A 301 -11.26 19.96 -30.01
N LEU A 302 -11.74 21.16 -29.71
CA LEU A 302 -12.05 22.20 -30.69
C LEU A 302 -11.04 23.34 -30.59
N GLU A 303 -10.25 23.50 -31.63
CA GLU A 303 -9.36 24.64 -31.80
C GLU A 303 -10.04 25.70 -32.67
N SER A 304 -10.06 26.95 -32.21
CA SER A 304 -10.70 28.09 -32.89
C SER A 304 -9.79 29.32 -32.92
N GLY A 305 -10.01 30.24 -33.86
CA GLY A 305 -9.26 31.51 -33.94
C GLY A 305 -7.78 31.34 -34.33
N GLY A 306 -7.42 30.17 -34.86
CA GLY A 306 -6.09 29.87 -35.38
C GLY A 306 -5.89 30.40 -36.80
N ARG A 307 -4.64 30.33 -37.29
CA ARG A 307 -4.35 30.62 -38.70
C ARG A 307 -5.03 29.57 -39.59
N SER A 308 -5.58 30.02 -40.72
CA SER A 308 -6.13 29.14 -41.76
C SER A 308 -4.99 28.34 -42.41
N SER A 309 -4.61 27.22 -41.82
CA SER A 309 -3.86 26.18 -42.52
C SER A 309 -4.88 25.17 -43.03
N GLY A 310 -5.15 25.19 -44.34
CA GLY A 310 -5.79 24.05 -44.98
C GLY A 310 -5.06 22.75 -44.62
N LYS A 311 -5.74 21.60 -44.75
CA LYS A 311 -5.22 20.27 -44.40
C LYS A 311 -3.73 20.16 -44.73
N PRO A 312 -2.83 19.94 -43.75
CA PRO A 312 -1.41 19.83 -44.03
C PRO A 312 -1.16 18.70 -45.05
N GLU A 313 -0.28 18.93 -46.03
CA GLU A 313 0.14 17.88 -46.96
C GLU A 313 0.65 16.66 -46.16
N PRO A 314 0.32 15.42 -46.58
CA PRO A 314 0.69 14.21 -45.86
C PRO A 314 2.20 13.98 -45.98
N THR A 315 2.97 14.74 -45.21
CA THR A 315 4.38 14.46 -44.96
C THR A 315 4.41 13.33 -43.95
N ASN A 316 5.19 12.28 -44.26
CA ASN A 316 5.37 11.03 -43.50
C ASN A 316 4.90 11.11 -42.04
N ALA A 317 3.93 10.28 -41.65
CA ALA A 317 3.36 10.22 -40.32
C ALA A 317 4.43 10.41 -39.22
N GLY A 318 4.44 11.61 -38.64
CA GLY A 318 5.40 12.01 -37.62
C GLY A 318 5.21 11.24 -36.32
N PHE A 319 6.03 11.57 -35.32
CA PHE A 319 5.99 10.96 -33.99
C PHE A 319 4.56 10.99 -33.40
N GLY A 320 3.92 12.17 -33.39
CA GLY A 320 2.63 12.38 -32.73
C GLY A 320 1.52 11.49 -33.30
N THR A 321 1.50 11.31 -34.62
CA THR A 321 0.52 10.43 -35.30
C THR A 321 0.73 8.96 -34.95
N ARG A 322 1.98 8.49 -34.82
CA ARG A 322 2.28 7.10 -34.46
C ARG A 322 2.01 6.81 -32.99
N LEU A 323 2.34 7.75 -32.11
CA LEU A 323 2.03 7.66 -30.68
C LEU A 323 0.51 7.62 -30.46
N GLU A 324 -0.22 8.51 -31.13
CA GLU A 324 -1.68 8.51 -31.12
C GLU A 324 -2.24 7.16 -31.57
N GLN A 325 -1.80 6.62 -32.71
CA GLN A 325 -2.29 5.31 -33.19
C GLN A 325 -2.06 4.19 -32.17
N MET A 326 -0.90 4.16 -31.51
CA MET A 326 -0.62 3.18 -30.46
C MET A 326 -1.59 3.32 -29.29
N ILE A 327 -1.80 4.55 -28.79
CA ILE A 327 -2.67 4.82 -27.65
C ILE A 327 -4.14 4.52 -27.98
N ILE A 328 -4.59 4.88 -29.19
CA ILE A 328 -5.94 4.59 -29.68
C ILE A 328 -6.20 3.08 -29.70
N CYS A 329 -5.26 2.28 -30.21
CA CYS A 329 -5.36 0.83 -30.18
C CYS A 329 -5.43 0.29 -28.74
N THR A 330 -4.61 0.82 -27.83
CA THR A 330 -4.63 0.41 -26.41
C THR A 330 -5.94 0.74 -25.71
N LEU A 331 -6.53 1.90 -26.02
CA LEU A 331 -7.78 2.35 -25.40
C LEU A 331 -9.05 1.83 -26.09
N ASN A 332 -8.89 1.06 -27.18
CA ASN A 332 -10.00 0.70 -28.08
C ASN A 332 -10.83 1.93 -28.48
N ALA A 333 -10.14 3.02 -28.80
CA ALA A 333 -10.75 4.29 -29.14
C ALA A 333 -10.87 4.46 -30.66
N GLU A 334 -11.67 5.42 -31.07
CA GLU A 334 -11.77 5.91 -32.45
C GLU A 334 -11.45 7.41 -32.45
N VAL A 335 -10.63 7.84 -33.42
CA VAL A 335 -10.32 9.26 -33.61
C VAL A 335 -10.75 9.73 -34.99
N SER A 336 -11.32 10.93 -35.06
CA SER A 336 -11.56 11.64 -36.32
C SER A 336 -11.06 13.07 -36.23
N ARG A 337 -10.67 13.63 -37.38
CA ARG A 337 -10.20 15.01 -37.52
C ARG A 337 -10.95 15.72 -38.63
N ASP A 338 -11.52 16.86 -38.28
CA ASP A 338 -12.17 17.77 -39.22
C ASP A 338 -11.43 19.10 -39.24
N TRP A 339 -10.79 19.41 -40.36
CA TRP A 339 -10.04 20.65 -40.57
C TRP A 339 -11.01 21.72 -41.06
N GLN A 340 -11.22 22.74 -40.22
CA GLN A 340 -12.17 23.81 -40.48
C GLN A 340 -11.43 25.09 -40.92
N PRO A 341 -12.08 26.01 -41.65
CA PRO A 341 -11.42 27.22 -42.17
C PRO A 341 -10.65 28.07 -41.15
N HIS A 342 -11.04 28.00 -39.87
CA HIS A 342 -10.42 28.77 -38.78
C HIS A 342 -10.06 27.90 -37.57
N GLY A 343 -9.87 26.59 -37.77
CA GLY A 343 -9.76 25.68 -36.64
C GLY A 343 -9.56 24.20 -36.98
N LEU A 344 -9.53 23.38 -35.94
CA LEU A 344 -9.42 21.94 -36.02
C LEU A 344 -10.36 21.33 -34.97
N LEU A 345 -11.17 20.37 -35.38
CA LEU A 345 -11.96 19.55 -34.47
C LEU A 345 -11.41 18.14 -34.47
N ILE A 346 -10.91 17.70 -33.32
CA ILE A 346 -10.55 16.30 -33.07
C ILE A 346 -11.66 15.69 -32.21
N LYS A 347 -12.25 14.59 -32.67
CA LYS A 347 -13.20 13.81 -31.86
C LYS A 347 -12.59 12.47 -31.53
N LEU A 348 -12.53 12.16 -30.25
CA LEU A 348 -12.13 10.88 -29.71
C LEU A 348 -13.36 10.21 -29.07
N SER A 349 -13.65 8.98 -29.46
CA SER A 349 -14.71 8.15 -28.86
C SER A 349 -14.09 6.89 -28.31
N MET A 350 -14.47 6.48 -27.11
CA MET A 350 -14.03 5.19 -26.56
C MET A 350 -15.13 4.59 -25.69
N PRO A 351 -15.16 3.26 -25.49
CA PRO A 351 -16.15 2.63 -24.62
C PRO A 351 -16.12 3.23 -23.21
N ARG A 352 -17.25 3.32 -22.50
CA ARG A 352 -17.24 3.81 -21.10
C ARG A 352 -16.39 2.93 -20.18
N ALA A 353 -16.38 1.62 -20.43
CA ALA A 353 -15.48 0.67 -19.78
C ALA A 353 -14.00 0.98 -20.04
N ALA A 354 -13.70 1.79 -21.06
CA ALA A 354 -12.37 2.30 -21.33
C ALA A 354 -11.95 3.45 -20.40
N PHE A 355 -12.74 3.83 -19.39
CA PHE A 355 -12.35 4.75 -18.31
C PHE A 355 -12.17 4.05 -16.96
N ALA A 356 -13.00 3.03 -16.72
CA ALA A 356 -12.97 2.26 -15.49
C ALA A 356 -11.82 1.24 -15.45
N ALA A 357 -11.38 0.90 -14.23
CA ALA A 357 -10.60 -0.31 -13.98
C ALA A 357 -11.47 -1.54 -14.35
N PRO A 358 -10.88 -2.63 -14.87
CA PRO A 358 -11.63 -3.88 -14.98
C PRO A 358 -12.13 -4.29 -13.58
N VAL A 359 -13.42 -4.62 -13.50
CA VAL A 359 -14.10 -5.10 -12.28
C VAL A 359 -13.49 -6.40 -11.79
#